data_AF-A0A0C6FRZ6-F1
#
_entry.id   AF-A0A0C6FRZ6-F1
#
_cell.length_a   1.000
_cell.length_b   1.000
_cell.length_c   1.000
_cell.angle_alpha   90.00
_cell.angle_beta   90.00
_cell.angle_gamma   90.00
#
_symmetry.space_group_name_H-M   'P 1'
#
loop_
_entity.id
_entity.type
_entity.pdbx_description
1 polymer ?
#
loop_
_entity_poly.entity_id
_entity_poly.type
_entity_poly.pdbx_seq_one_letter_code
_entity_poly.pdbx_strand_id
1 'polypeptide(L)'
;MTVGDAEARIATAEAYVRQVNSYKAFVDPGKLAEMLSCYCTKPWDNIATLINAGIAEAERRPTDDIKGQLKRIWKRRNQIAHEADVNPVLAGIELWPIDKTDTEITIDFIALIGNHLPNVIATPLIDEPS
;
A
#
# COMPACT_ATOMS: atom_id res chain seq x y z
N MET A 1 -19.14 -0.12 23.11
CA MET A 1 -19.87 1.11 22.78
C MET A 1 -19.73 1.34 21.29
N THR A 2 -20.84 1.32 20.55
CA THR A 2 -20.83 1.59 19.11
C THR A 2 -20.83 3.11 18.94
N VAL A 3 -19.80 3.65 18.28
CA VAL A 3 -19.71 5.10 18.03
C VAL A 3 -20.80 5.49 17.03
N GLY A 4 -21.72 6.37 17.44
CA GLY A 4 -22.86 6.78 16.62
C GLY A 4 -22.53 7.89 15.62
N ASP A 5 -21.50 8.69 15.90
CA ASP A 5 -21.07 9.81 15.06
C ASP A 5 -20.15 9.36 13.90
N ALA A 6 -20.36 9.89 12.71
CA ALA A 6 -19.65 9.46 11.50
C ALA A 6 -18.16 9.80 11.54
N GLU A 7 -17.82 10.99 12.03
CA GLU A 7 -16.44 11.48 12.11
C GLU A 7 -15.65 10.68 13.16
N ALA A 8 -16.27 10.47 14.32
CA ALA A 8 -15.72 9.64 15.38
C ALA A 8 -15.59 8.16 14.98
N ARG A 9 -16.47 7.64 14.12
CA ARG A 9 -16.35 6.28 13.54
C ARG A 9 -15.14 6.17 12.62
N ILE A 10 -14.91 7.16 11.76
CA ILE A 10 -13.74 7.20 10.88
C ILE A 10 -12.46 7.26 11.72
N ALA A 11 -12.38 8.20 12.68
CA ALA A 11 -11.23 8.33 13.56
C ALA A 11 -10.94 7.05 14.36
N THR A 12 -11.99 6.38 14.86
CA THR A 12 -11.87 5.10 15.57
C THR A 12 -11.37 3.99 14.65
N ALA A 13 -11.89 3.91 13.43
CA ALA A 13 -11.45 2.93 12.44
C ALA A 13 -9.99 3.17 12.03
N GLU A 14 -9.58 4.41 11.80
CA GLU A 14 -8.19 4.78 11.49
C GLU A 14 -7.24 4.40 12.63
N ALA A 15 -7.58 4.75 13.88
CA ALA A 15 -6.77 4.43 15.04
C ALA A 15 -6.61 2.91 15.22
N TYR A 16 -7.71 2.17 15.03
CA TYR A 16 -7.70 0.71 15.12
C TYR A 16 -6.88 0.07 13.99
N VAL A 17 -7.09 0.49 12.74
CA VAL A 17 -6.31 0.02 11.58
C VAL A 17 -4.83 0.32 11.77
N ARG A 18 -4.48 1.52 12.24
CA ARG A 18 -3.11 1.91 12.55
C ARG A 18 -2.52 1.04 13.66
N GLN A 19 -3.24 0.80 14.75
CA GLN A 19 -2.78 -0.02 15.87
C GLN A 19 -2.59 -1.49 15.48
N VAL A 20 -3.53 -2.07 14.74
CA VAL A 20 -3.51 -3.49 14.37
C VAL A 20 -2.49 -3.77 13.25
N ASN A 21 -2.28 -2.81 12.35
CA ASN A 21 -1.39 -2.98 11.20
C ASN A 21 0.00 -2.37 11.39
N SER A 22 0.25 -1.58 12.45
CA SER A 22 1.57 -0.99 12.73
C SER A 22 2.69 -2.03 12.82
N TYR A 23 2.38 -3.23 13.34
CA TYR A 23 3.32 -4.36 13.44
C TYR A 23 3.10 -5.42 12.35
N LYS A 24 1.94 -5.39 11.68
CA LYS A 24 1.59 -6.31 10.59
C LYS A 24 1.83 -5.62 9.27
N ALA A 25 3.08 -5.58 8.85
CA ALA A 25 3.43 -4.95 7.60
C ALA A 25 2.95 -5.81 6.42
N PHE A 26 1.71 -5.58 6.00
CA PHE A 26 1.09 -6.20 4.83
C PHE A 26 1.01 -5.18 3.71
N VAL A 27 2.04 -5.15 2.88
CA VAL A 27 2.03 -4.46 1.58
C VAL A 27 2.64 -5.36 0.51
N ASP A 28 2.48 -6.68 0.67
CA ASP A 28 2.69 -7.57 -0.47
C ASP A 28 1.60 -7.30 -1.51
N PRO A 29 1.96 -7.00 -2.78
CA PRO A 29 0.96 -6.67 -3.78
C PRO A 29 -0.05 -7.78 -4.09
N GLY A 30 0.35 -9.04 -3.91
CA GLY A 30 -0.52 -10.20 -4.11
C GLY A 30 -1.56 -10.29 -3.00
N LYS A 31 -1.13 -10.19 -1.74
CA LYS A 31 -2.05 -10.17 -0.59
C LYS A 31 -3.00 -8.97 -0.61
N LEU A 32 -2.54 -7.80 -1.07
CA LEU A 32 -3.41 -6.65 -1.24
C LEU A 32 -4.49 -6.92 -2.31
N ALA A 33 -4.11 -7.52 -3.44
CA ALA A 33 -5.07 -7.91 -4.48
C ALA A 33 -6.08 -8.94 -3.99
N GLU A 34 -5.63 -9.95 -3.24
CA GLU A 34 -6.49 -10.96 -2.63
C GLU A 34 -7.52 -10.32 -1.70
N MET A 35 -7.09 -9.41 -0.83
CA MET A 35 -7.99 -8.64 0.04
C MET A 35 -9.01 -7.82 -0.76
N LEU A 36 -8.59 -7.14 -1.83
CA LEU A 36 -9.47 -6.30 -2.64
C LEU A 36 -10.41 -7.10 -3.58
N SER A 37 -10.14 -8.39 -3.78
CA SER A 37 -10.87 -9.24 -4.72
C SER A 37 -12.33 -9.47 -4.33
N CYS A 38 -12.69 -9.29 -3.05
CA CYS A 38 -14.08 -9.33 -2.62
C CYS A 38 -14.87 -8.05 -2.95
N TYR A 39 -14.20 -6.98 -3.38
CA TYR A 39 -14.84 -5.70 -3.73
C TYR A 39 -14.80 -5.40 -5.22
N CYS A 40 -13.79 -5.87 -5.95
CA CYS A 40 -13.63 -5.56 -7.37
C CYS A 40 -12.91 -6.66 -8.15
N THR A 41 -13.16 -6.72 -9.45
CA THR A 41 -12.34 -7.49 -10.39
C THR A 41 -11.12 -6.65 -10.78
N LYS A 42 -9.98 -7.32 -11.04
CA LYS A 42 -8.70 -6.69 -11.43
C LYS A 42 -8.27 -5.49 -10.55
N PRO A 43 -8.03 -5.69 -9.24
CA PRO A 43 -7.78 -4.58 -8.30
C PRO A 43 -6.64 -3.63 -8.71
N TRP A 44 -5.55 -4.18 -9.25
CA TRP A 44 -4.38 -3.39 -9.65
C TRP A 44 -4.63 -2.50 -10.87
N ASP A 45 -5.45 -2.94 -11.82
CA ASP A 45 -5.82 -2.12 -12.98
C ASP A 45 -6.74 -0.97 -12.55
N ASN A 46 -7.64 -1.22 -11.60
CA ASN A 46 -8.51 -0.18 -11.04
C ASN A 46 -7.67 0.87 -10.26
N ILE A 47 -6.71 0.43 -9.44
CA ILE A 47 -5.78 1.32 -8.75
C ILE A 47 -4.97 2.15 -9.76
N ALA A 48 -4.41 1.52 -10.78
CA ALA A 48 -3.61 2.20 -11.80
C ALA A 48 -4.43 3.22 -12.58
N THR A 49 -5.68 2.88 -12.93
CA THR A 49 -6.63 3.79 -13.59
C THR A 49 -6.87 5.03 -12.75
N LEU A 50 -7.10 4.86 -11.44
CA LEU A 50 -7.34 5.97 -10.52
C LEU A 50 -6.10 6.83 -10.28
N ILE A 51 -4.92 6.22 -10.15
CA ILE A 51 -3.64 6.94 -10.00
C ILE A 51 -3.33 7.78 -11.24
N ASN A 52 -3.63 7.25 -12.42
CA ASN A 52 -3.38 7.93 -13.70
C ASN A 52 -4.52 8.88 -14.10
N ALA A 53 -5.59 8.99 -13.30
CA ALA A 53 -6.71 9.86 -13.61
C ALA A 53 -6.25 11.33 -13.61
N GLY A 54 -6.46 12.02 -14.73
CA GLY A 54 -6.01 13.41 -14.91
C GLY A 54 -4.52 13.58 -15.23
N ILE A 55 -3.76 12.48 -15.36
CA ILE A 55 -2.36 12.49 -15.78
C ILE A 55 -2.27 12.39 -17.31
N ALA A 56 -1.39 13.19 -17.91
CA ALA A 56 -1.10 13.16 -19.34
C ALA A 56 -0.56 11.78 -19.76
N GLU A 57 -0.91 11.30 -20.96
CA GLU A 57 -0.59 9.94 -21.42
C GLU A 57 0.90 9.59 -21.26
N ALA A 58 1.79 10.54 -21.57
CA ALA A 58 3.24 10.36 -21.48
C ALA A 58 3.77 10.18 -20.05
N GLU A 59 3.00 10.60 -19.04
CA GLU A 59 3.35 10.53 -17.61
C GLU A 59 2.61 9.42 -16.88
N ARG A 60 1.72 8.70 -17.57
CA ARG A 60 0.97 7.59 -16.97
C ARG A 60 1.90 6.45 -16.63
N ARG A 61 1.61 5.82 -15.49
CA ARG A 61 2.37 4.69 -14.97
C ARG A 61 1.63 3.39 -15.28
N PRO A 62 2.24 2.41 -15.97
CA PRO A 62 1.58 1.15 -16.21
C PRO A 62 1.33 0.40 -14.89
N THR A 63 0.30 -0.46 -14.88
CA THR A 63 -0.09 -1.27 -13.71
C THR A 63 1.11 -2.02 -13.11
N ASP A 64 1.95 -2.61 -13.95
CA ASP A 64 3.13 -3.38 -13.53
C ASP A 64 4.19 -2.53 -12.82
N ASP A 65 4.34 -1.25 -13.19
CA ASP A 65 5.29 -0.35 -12.52
C ASP A 65 4.82 0.04 -11.13
N ILE A 66 3.52 0.30 -10.97
CA ILE A 66 2.89 0.61 -9.69
C ILE A 66 3.00 -0.62 -8.78
N LYS A 67 2.58 -1.78 -9.27
CA LYS A 67 2.67 -3.05 -8.53
C LYS A 67 4.12 -3.41 -8.20
N GLY A 68 5.04 -3.22 -9.14
CA GLY A 68 6.46 -3.48 -9.01
C GLY A 68 7.12 -2.59 -7.97
N GLN A 69 6.77 -1.30 -7.91
CA GLN A 69 7.27 -0.39 -6.88
C GLN A 69 6.83 -0.83 -5.49
N LEU A 70 5.56 -1.19 -5.29
CA LEU A 70 5.10 -1.71 -4.00
C LEU A 70 5.83 -3.00 -3.62
N LYS A 71 6.07 -3.91 -4.58
CA LYS A 71 6.85 -5.13 -4.34
C LYS A 71 8.28 -4.82 -3.88
N ARG A 72 8.95 -3.83 -4.50
CA ARG A 72 10.31 -3.41 -4.13
C ARG A 72 10.35 -2.86 -2.70
N ILE A 73 9.38 -2.01 -2.34
CA ILE A 73 9.25 -1.48 -0.98
C ILE A 73 9.06 -2.62 0.03
N TRP A 74 8.14 -3.55 -0.25
CA TRP A 74 7.90 -4.71 0.60
C TRP A 74 9.16 -5.56 0.78
N LYS A 75 9.90 -5.85 -0.31
CA LYS A 75 11.17 -6.60 -0.23
C LYS A 75 12.21 -5.86 0.60
N ARG A 76 12.41 -4.55 0.38
CA ARG A 76 13.39 -3.74 1.11
C ARG A 76 13.08 -3.71 2.60
N ARG A 77 11.81 -3.54 2.99
CA ARG A 77 11.39 -3.59 4.41
C ARG A 77 11.68 -4.94 5.04
N ASN A 78 11.38 -6.04 4.35
CA ASN A 78 11.66 -7.37 4.87
C ASN A 78 13.17 -7.59 5.07
N GLN A 79 13.98 -7.14 4.12
CA GLN A 79 15.43 -7.22 4.22
C GLN A 79 15.96 -6.42 5.42
N ILE A 80 15.52 -5.17 5.60
CA ILE A 80 15.91 -4.33 6.75
C ILE A 80 15.58 -5.03 8.08
N ALA A 81 14.40 -5.66 8.19
CA ALA A 81 14.02 -6.38 9.39
C ALA A 81 14.94 -7.60 9.66
N HIS A 82 15.27 -8.37 8.61
CA HIS A 82 16.16 -9.53 8.75
C HIS A 82 17.60 -9.10 9.08
N GLU A 83 18.07 -7.99 8.53
CA GLU A 83 19.39 -7.43 8.84
C GLU A 83 19.45 -6.92 10.29
N ALA A 84 18.37 -6.31 10.78
CA ALA A 84 18.28 -5.83 12.17
C ALA A 84 18.28 -6.97 13.21
N ASP A 85 17.87 -8.19 12.82
CA ASP A 85 17.97 -9.37 13.68
C ASP A 85 19.44 -9.83 13.89
N VAL A 86 20.37 -9.37 13.04
CA VAL A 86 21.80 -9.66 13.16
C VAL A 86 22.50 -8.50 13.86
N ASN A 87 23.35 -8.78 14.86
CA ASN A 87 24.19 -7.74 15.47
C ASN A 87 25.23 -7.25 14.45
N PRO A 88 25.11 -6.02 13.91
CA PRO A 88 25.95 -5.56 12.79
C PRO A 88 27.42 -5.45 13.18
N VAL A 89 27.68 -5.11 14.45
CA VAL A 89 29.03 -4.93 15.02
C VAL A 89 29.79 -6.25 15.11
N LEU A 90 29.09 -7.35 15.40
CA LEU A 90 29.71 -8.68 15.53
C LEU A 90 29.85 -9.41 14.19
N ALA A 91 29.02 -9.05 13.19
CA ALA A 91 28.98 -9.74 11.91
C ALA A 91 29.81 -9.06 10.80
N GLY A 92 30.38 -7.87 11.07
CA GLY A 92 31.18 -7.14 10.08
C GLY A 92 30.38 -6.67 8.86
N ILE A 93 29.07 -6.48 9.04
CA ILE A 93 28.13 -6.11 7.98
C ILE A 93 27.75 -4.65 8.16
N GLU A 94 27.84 -3.86 7.09
CA GLU A 94 27.31 -2.51 7.06
C GLU A 94 25.81 -2.57 6.76
N LEU A 95 24.99 -1.91 7.59
CA LEU A 95 23.55 -1.81 7.35
C LEU A 95 23.29 -1.08 6.03
N TRP A 96 22.22 -1.45 5.33
CA TRP A 96 21.85 -0.72 4.12
C TRP A 96 21.61 0.76 4.41
N PRO A 97 22.24 1.68 3.64
CA PRO A 97 21.97 3.09 3.80
C PRO A 97 20.52 3.40 3.40
N ILE A 98 19.85 4.17 4.26
CA ILE A 98 18.52 4.72 4.01
C ILE A 98 18.66 6.22 4.10
N ASP A 99 18.48 6.91 2.98
CA ASP A 99 18.45 8.36 2.96
C ASP A 99 17.02 8.88 3.22
N LYS A 100 16.93 10.17 3.55
CA LYS A 100 15.65 10.83 3.83
C LYS A 100 14.74 10.82 2.60
N THR A 101 15.31 11.04 1.42
CA THR A 101 14.59 11.15 0.15
C THR A 101 13.92 9.83 -0.24
N ASP A 102 14.61 8.70 -0.10
CA ASP A 102 14.10 7.34 -0.26
C ASP A 102 12.88 7.11 0.62
N THR A 103 12.95 7.60 1.87
CA THR A 103 11.88 7.47 2.85
C THR A 103 10.67 8.30 2.45
N GLU A 104 10.87 9.56 2.05
CA GLU A 104 9.82 10.48 1.59
C GLU A 104 9.12 9.92 0.34
N ILE A 105 9.87 9.52 -0.69
CA ILE A 105 9.34 8.90 -1.92
C ILE A 105 8.52 7.64 -1.61
N THR A 106 9.00 6.83 -0.65
CA THR A 106 8.31 5.61 -0.23
C THR A 106 6.98 5.93 0.48
N ILE A 107 6.98 6.92 1.38
CA ILE A 107 5.78 7.36 2.10
C ILE A 107 4.75 7.91 1.11
N ASP A 108 5.18 8.82 0.23
CA ASP A 108 4.30 9.45 -0.77
C ASP A 108 3.66 8.41 -1.68
N PHE A 109 4.44 7.41 -2.11
CA PHE A 109 3.92 6.34 -2.94
C PHE A 109 2.91 5.42 -2.21
N ILE A 110 3.17 5.08 -0.94
CA ILE A 110 2.21 4.29 -0.15
C ILE A 110 0.93 5.09 0.10
N ALA A 111 1.06 6.38 0.43
CA ALA A 111 -0.06 7.29 0.63
C ALA A 111 -0.89 7.43 -0.66
N LEU A 112 -0.24 7.56 -1.81
CA LEU A 112 -0.89 7.59 -3.12
C LEU A 112 -1.78 6.36 -3.32
N ILE A 113 -1.26 5.15 -3.12
CA ILE A 113 -2.07 3.92 -3.21
C ILE A 113 -3.23 3.97 -2.21
N GLY A 114 -2.94 4.28 -0.95
CA GLY A 114 -3.92 4.32 0.14
C GLY A 114 -5.09 5.25 -0.13
N ASN A 115 -4.82 6.42 -0.71
CA ASN A 115 -5.83 7.44 -1.04
C ASN A 115 -6.82 6.97 -2.12
N HIS A 116 -6.43 6.03 -2.98
CA HIS A 116 -7.31 5.51 -4.03
C HIS A 116 -8.08 4.24 -3.62
N LEU A 117 -7.66 3.54 -2.56
CA LEU A 117 -8.32 2.31 -2.11
C LEU A 117 -9.82 2.50 -1.80
N PRO A 118 -10.27 3.57 -1.11
CA PRO A 118 -11.70 3.76 -0.86
C PRO A 118 -12.54 3.82 -2.14
N ASN A 119 -12.01 4.43 -3.21
CA ASN A 119 -12.70 4.51 -4.49
C ASN A 119 -12.76 3.15 -5.19
N VAL A 120 -11.68 2.36 -5.12
CA VAL A 120 -11.68 0.97 -5.63
C VAL A 120 -12.73 0.13 -4.90
N ILE A 121 -12.84 0.28 -3.58
CA ILE A 121 -13.77 -0.48 -2.74
C ILE A 121 -15.23 -0.04 -2.94
N ALA A 122 -15.46 1.26 -3.13
CA ALA A 122 -16.81 1.83 -3.26
C ALA A 122 -17.40 1.74 -4.67
N THR A 123 -16.60 1.37 -5.68
CA THR A 123 -17.09 1.25 -7.06
C THR A 123 -18.04 0.06 -7.15
N PRO A 124 -19.31 0.25 -7.57
CA PRO A 124 -20.24 -0.85 -7.73
C PRO A 124 -19.73 -1.89 -8.73
N LEU A 125 -19.90 -3.17 -8.40
CA LEU A 125 -19.71 -4.24 -9.37
C LEU A 125 -20.79 -4.08 -10.44
N ILE A 126 -20.38 -3.73 -11.65
CA ILE A 126 -21.28 -3.78 -12.80
C ILE A 126 -21.42 -5.27 -13.12
N ASP A 127 -22.60 -5.84 -12.90
CA ASP A 127 -22.93 -7.17 -13.40
C ASP A 127 -22.81 -7.13 -14.93
N GLU A 128 -21.73 -7.67 -15.49
CA GLU A 128 -21.67 -7.92 -16.93
C GLU A 128 -22.79 -8.93 -17.25
N PRO A 129 -23.73 -8.60 -18.17
CA PRO A 129 -24.77 -9.53 -18.54
C PRO A 129 -24.13 -10.79 -19.12
N SER A 130 -24.57 -11.93 -18.59
CA SER A 130 -24.13 -13.28 -18.93
C SER A 130 -24.35 -13.63 -20.39
#